data_AF-A0A517ZHU9-F1
#
_entry.id   AF-A0A517ZHU9-F1
#
_cell.length_a   1.000
_cell.length_b   1.000
_cell.length_c   1.000
_cell.angle_alpha   90.00
_cell.angle_beta   90.00
_cell.angle_gamma   90.00
#
_symmetry.space_group_name_H-M   'P 1'
#
loop_
_entity.id
_entity.type
_entity.pdbx_description
1 polymer ?
#
loop_
_entity_poly.entity_id
_entity_poly.type
_entity_poly.pdbx_seq_one_letter_code
_entity_poly.pdbx_strand_id
1 'polypeptide(L)'
;MSITNLSLKRRPHPLGWLTLLLLCGSVSTMVGCSLMVETGVMLMGRPKIPAAFEEFSKKSLGEKGVKAVVICEAPMGSDSEAAALDQELQAEVSRRFKQHDIQVIDSHKVATWIDDNGGDWGSPEELFEKFTDADFLVLVDVHEFSYLEKDSPGLYRGRSQIEVSVYENNEFDSRIFSNTIDSVYPRQYPEMADRISKHAFRKRYVDQLSTQIARLFYEHRPEETFD
;
A
#
# COMPACT_ATOMS: atom_id res chain seq x y z
N MET A 1 -89.85 19.65 1.71
CA MET A 1 -89.49 19.19 3.07
C MET A 1 -87.97 19.21 3.18
N SER A 2 -87.44 20.03 4.07
CA SER A 2 -86.02 20.29 4.28
C SER A 2 -85.42 19.22 5.20
N ILE A 3 -84.28 18.63 4.83
CA ILE A 3 -83.47 17.80 5.72
C ILE A 3 -82.19 18.60 5.99
N THR A 4 -82.10 19.10 7.22
CA THR A 4 -80.97 19.82 7.80
C THR A 4 -79.76 18.90 7.99
N ASN A 5 -78.66 19.20 7.29
CA ASN A 5 -77.34 18.63 7.58
C ASN A 5 -76.66 19.44 8.70
N LEU A 6 -76.50 18.83 9.87
CA LEU A 6 -75.67 19.32 10.98
C LEU A 6 -74.19 19.03 10.67
N SER A 7 -73.47 20.05 10.21
CA SER A 7 -72.01 19.98 10.06
C SER A 7 -71.34 20.28 11.41
N LEU A 8 -70.85 19.23 12.08
CA LEU A 8 -69.98 19.33 13.25
C LEU A 8 -68.57 19.75 12.80
N LYS A 9 -68.33 21.07 12.88
CA LYS A 9 -67.02 21.69 12.64
C LYS A 9 -66.03 21.32 13.75
N ARG A 10 -65.31 20.19 13.60
CA ARG A 10 -64.17 19.84 14.46
C ARG A 10 -63.06 20.87 14.24
N ARG A 11 -62.80 21.69 15.26
CA ARG A 11 -61.67 22.64 15.26
C ARG A 11 -60.36 21.84 15.38
N PRO A 12 -59.34 22.07 14.53
CA PRO A 12 -58.04 21.44 14.72
C PRO A 12 -57.41 22.00 15.99
N HIS A 13 -57.18 21.15 16.99
CA HIS A 13 -56.51 21.54 18.22
C HIS A 13 -55.01 21.74 17.93
N PRO A 14 -54.42 22.90 18.26
CA PRO A 14 -53.00 23.19 18.00
C PRO A 14 -52.04 22.25 18.74
N LEU A 15 -52.56 21.54 19.75
CA LEU A 15 -51.85 20.52 20.51
C LEU A 15 -51.49 19.28 19.67
N GLY A 16 -52.29 18.96 18.64
CA GLY A 16 -52.05 17.79 17.77
C GLY A 16 -50.88 17.97 16.81
N TRP A 17 -50.56 19.21 16.41
CA TRP A 17 -49.37 19.50 15.61
C TRP A 17 -48.10 19.52 16.45
N LEU A 18 -48.21 19.96 17.71
CA LEU A 18 -47.11 19.92 18.68
C LEU A 18 -46.70 18.48 19.01
N THR A 19 -47.65 17.57 19.21
CA THR A 19 -47.34 16.15 19.46
C THR A 19 -46.76 15.45 18.23
N LEU A 20 -47.23 15.80 17.02
CA LEU A 20 -46.67 15.26 15.77
C LEU A 20 -45.21 15.72 15.55
N LEU A 21 -44.90 16.98 15.84
CA LEU A 21 -43.53 17.52 15.76
C LEU A 21 -42.60 16.87 16.79
N LEU A 22 -43.07 16.64 18.01
CA LEU A 22 -42.32 15.94 19.06
C LEU A 22 -42.03 14.47 18.70
N LEU A 23 -43.02 13.79 18.12
CA LEU A 23 -42.86 12.41 17.67
C LEU A 23 -41.87 12.32 16.50
N CYS A 24 -41.97 13.22 15.52
CA CYS A 24 -41.05 13.28 14.38
C CYS A 24 -39.61 13.64 14.81
N GLY A 25 -39.46 14.52 15.80
CA GLY A 25 -38.16 14.84 16.42
C GLY A 25 -37.50 13.64 17.11
N SER A 26 -38.29 12.76 17.73
CA SER A 26 -37.78 11.54 18.39
C SER A 26 -37.34 10.44 17.42
N VAL A 27 -37.87 10.43 16.19
CA VAL A 27 -37.45 9.45 15.15
C VAL A 27 -36.09 9.86 14.55
N SER A 28 -35.80 11.16 14.47
CA SER A 28 -34.52 11.66 13.95
C SER A 28 -33.32 11.33 14.84
N THR A 29 -33.50 11.03 16.13
CA THR A 29 -32.40 10.63 17.02
C THR A 29 -32.06 9.14 16.93
N MET A 30 -32.88 8.33 16.25
CA MET A 30 -32.57 6.91 15.98
C MET A 30 -31.76 6.71 14.71
N VAL A 31 -31.51 7.77 13.91
CA VAL A 31 -30.53 7.72 12.82
C VAL A 31 -29.15 7.73 13.48
N GLY A 32 -28.71 6.54 13.89
CA GLY A 32 -27.41 6.35 14.51
C GLY A 32 -26.28 6.87 13.62
N CYS A 33 -25.18 7.29 14.23
CA CYS A 33 -24.02 7.86 13.55
C CYS A 33 -23.48 6.98 12.39
N SER A 34 -23.80 5.68 12.36
CA SER A 34 -23.40 4.78 11.28
C SER A 34 -24.02 5.15 9.92
N LEU A 35 -25.28 5.58 9.87
CA LEU A 35 -25.96 5.88 8.60
C LEU A 35 -25.39 7.14 7.93
N MET A 36 -24.95 8.13 8.72
CA MET A 36 -24.27 9.32 8.21
C MET A 36 -22.87 9.01 7.66
N VAL A 37 -22.12 8.13 8.34
CA VAL A 37 -20.80 7.71 7.86
C VAL A 37 -20.93 6.90 6.57
N GLU A 38 -21.85 5.95 6.50
CA GLU A 38 -22.09 5.14 5.30
C GLU A 38 -22.59 5.97 4.12
N THR A 39 -23.53 6.89 4.35
CA THR A 39 -24.03 7.81 3.31
C THR A 39 -22.93 8.78 2.86
N GLY A 40 -22.08 9.23 3.79
CA GLY A 40 -20.91 10.06 3.48
C GLY A 40 -19.90 9.33 2.59
N VAL A 41 -19.63 8.06 2.87
CA VAL A 41 -18.76 7.21 2.04
C VAL A 41 -19.34 6.97 0.64
N MET A 42 -20.67 6.79 0.52
CA MET A 42 -21.30 6.67 -0.80
C MET A 42 -21.24 7.96 -1.61
N LEU A 43 -21.32 9.12 -0.95
CA LEU A 43 -21.34 10.42 -1.63
C LEU A 43 -19.92 10.94 -1.96
N MET A 44 -18.96 10.79 -1.05
CA MET A 44 -17.60 11.34 -1.19
C MET A 44 -16.53 10.30 -1.53
N GLY A 45 -16.88 9.00 -1.55
CA GLY A 45 -15.90 7.93 -1.69
C GLY A 45 -15.17 7.63 -0.38
N ARG A 46 -14.50 6.47 -0.32
CA ARG A 46 -13.64 6.13 0.83
C ARG A 46 -12.37 6.97 0.80
N PRO A 47 -11.89 7.49 1.94
CA PRO A 47 -10.61 8.19 1.99
C PRO A 47 -9.48 7.24 1.58
N LYS A 48 -8.60 7.70 0.70
CA LYS A 48 -7.38 6.99 0.33
C LYS A 48 -6.19 7.66 1.00
N ILE A 49 -5.16 6.88 1.29
CA ILE A 49 -3.85 7.38 1.70
C ILE A 49 -3.09 7.70 0.41
N PRO A 50 -2.60 8.95 0.21
CA PRO A 50 -1.81 9.30 -0.95
C PRO A 50 -0.48 8.53 -0.96
N ALA A 51 0.10 8.35 -2.14
CA ALA A 51 1.43 7.76 -2.25
C ALA A 51 2.47 8.69 -1.62
N ALA A 52 3.34 8.16 -0.75
CA ALA A 52 4.39 8.95 -0.12
C ALA A 52 5.28 9.62 -1.18
N PHE A 53 5.62 8.92 -2.26
CA PHE A 53 6.39 9.48 -3.35
C PHE A 53 5.72 10.71 -3.98
N GLU A 54 4.41 10.66 -4.23
CA GLU A 54 3.66 11.77 -4.81
C GLU A 54 3.59 12.97 -3.86
N GLU A 55 3.44 12.73 -2.56
CA GLU A 55 3.40 13.79 -1.55
C GLU A 55 4.72 14.58 -1.48
N PHE A 56 5.85 13.88 -1.54
CA PHE A 56 7.18 14.50 -1.45
C PHE A 56 7.66 15.10 -2.78
N SER A 57 7.59 14.34 -3.87
CA SER A 57 8.16 14.74 -5.16
C SER A 57 7.20 15.59 -6.00
N LYS A 58 5.90 15.56 -5.71
CA LYS A 58 4.81 16.09 -6.55
C LYS A 58 4.74 15.46 -7.95
N LYS A 59 5.41 14.33 -8.16
CA LYS A 59 5.40 13.53 -9.39
C LYS A 59 4.76 12.18 -9.10
N SER A 60 4.17 11.56 -10.11
CA SER A 60 3.51 10.25 -9.99
C SER A 60 4.18 9.22 -10.89
N LEU A 61 4.48 8.04 -10.35
CA LEU A 61 4.91 6.88 -11.14
C LEU A 61 3.73 6.24 -11.91
N GLY A 62 2.49 6.56 -11.54
CA GLY A 62 1.28 6.07 -12.21
C GLY A 62 0.87 6.90 -13.44
N GLU A 63 1.61 7.96 -13.78
CA GLU A 63 1.32 8.78 -14.95
C GLU A 63 1.59 8.02 -16.26
N LYS A 64 0.72 8.20 -17.25
CA LYS A 64 0.83 7.47 -18.52
C LYS A 64 2.10 7.88 -19.27
N GLY A 65 2.93 6.90 -19.58
CA GLY A 65 4.17 7.10 -20.33
C GLY A 65 5.40 7.27 -19.45
N VAL A 66 5.22 7.37 -18.13
CA VAL A 66 6.31 7.29 -17.16
C VAL A 66 6.68 5.84 -16.93
N LYS A 67 7.97 5.52 -16.99
CA LYS A 67 8.50 4.19 -16.71
C LYS A 67 9.53 4.20 -15.59
N ALA A 68 9.45 3.21 -14.72
CA ALA A 68 10.40 3.00 -13.64
C ALA A 68 11.24 1.73 -13.83
N VAL A 69 12.51 1.79 -13.43
CA VAL A 69 13.35 0.61 -13.18
C VAL A 69 13.36 0.35 -11.68
N VAL A 70 13.24 -0.92 -11.29
CA VAL A 70 13.32 -1.34 -9.88
C VAL A 70 14.59 -2.16 -9.72
N ILE A 71 15.41 -1.79 -8.75
CA ILE A 71 16.56 -2.57 -8.29
C ILE A 71 16.37 -2.88 -6.82
N CYS A 72 16.64 -4.12 -6.43
CA CYS A 72 16.69 -4.54 -5.05
C CYS A 72 18.10 -5.04 -4.71
N GLU A 73 18.64 -4.53 -3.61
CA GLU A 73 19.90 -4.96 -3.03
C GLU A 73 19.65 -5.55 -1.64
N ALA A 74 20.13 -6.77 -1.42
CA ALA A 74 19.99 -7.52 -0.20
C ALA A 74 21.30 -7.44 0.57
N PRO A 75 21.23 -7.55 1.91
CA PRO A 75 22.45 -7.54 2.68
C PRO A 75 23.24 -8.79 2.32
N MET A 76 24.56 -8.62 2.14
CA MET A 76 25.52 -9.70 1.92
C MET A 76 25.55 -10.62 3.16
N GLY A 77 24.58 -11.53 3.25
CA GLY A 77 24.48 -12.53 4.29
C GLY A 77 25.26 -13.79 3.90
N SER A 78 25.93 -14.42 4.87
CA SER A 78 26.59 -15.73 4.68
C SER A 78 25.62 -16.87 4.38
N ASP A 79 24.31 -16.63 4.53
CA ASP A 79 23.28 -17.61 4.25
C ASP A 79 22.92 -17.56 2.77
N SER A 80 23.14 -18.69 2.08
CA SER A 80 22.77 -18.91 0.67
C SER A 80 21.32 -18.53 0.31
N GLU A 81 20.45 -18.35 1.30
CA GLU A 81 19.07 -17.93 1.12
C GLU A 81 18.89 -16.43 0.91
N ALA A 82 19.80 -15.59 1.41
CA ALA A 82 19.83 -14.15 1.13
C ALA A 82 20.21 -13.87 -0.32
N ALA A 83 21.01 -14.76 -0.94
CA ALA A 83 21.53 -14.60 -2.30
C ALA A 83 20.46 -14.55 -3.41
N ALA A 84 19.25 -15.05 -3.15
CA ALA A 84 18.13 -14.98 -4.09
C ALA A 84 17.07 -13.94 -3.69
N LEU A 85 17.26 -13.22 -2.58
CA LEU A 85 16.29 -12.27 -2.08
C LEU A 85 16.10 -11.10 -3.05
N ASP A 86 17.19 -10.63 -3.67
CA ASP A 86 17.18 -9.51 -4.63
C ASP A 86 16.25 -9.76 -5.79
N GLN A 87 16.47 -10.88 -6.48
CA GLN A 87 15.69 -11.25 -7.65
C GLN A 87 14.23 -11.54 -7.28
N GLU A 88 13.99 -12.19 -6.13
CA GLU A 88 12.63 -12.47 -5.65
C GLU A 88 11.88 -11.18 -5.30
N LEU A 89 12.51 -10.28 -4.54
CA LEU A 89 11.92 -9.01 -4.12
C LEU A 89 11.70 -8.08 -5.31
N GLN A 90 12.69 -7.96 -6.21
CA GLN A 90 12.59 -7.16 -7.43
C GLN A 90 11.45 -7.63 -8.33
N ALA A 91 11.30 -8.95 -8.51
CA ALA A 91 10.21 -9.52 -9.30
C ALA A 91 8.85 -9.27 -8.64
N GLU A 92 8.73 -9.45 -7.33
CA GLU A 92 7.48 -9.23 -6.60
C GLU A 92 7.09 -7.75 -6.56
N VAL A 93 8.02 -6.83 -6.31
CA VAL A 93 7.79 -5.38 -6.37
C VAL A 93 7.37 -4.96 -7.78
N SER A 94 8.07 -5.42 -8.81
CA SER A 94 7.72 -5.15 -10.20
C SER A 94 6.33 -5.69 -10.55
N ARG A 95 5.97 -6.87 -10.05
CA ARG A 95 4.62 -7.43 -10.20
C ARG A 95 3.57 -6.55 -9.54
N ARG A 96 3.82 -6.06 -8.33
CA ARG A 96 2.90 -5.14 -7.63
C ARG A 96 2.75 -3.82 -8.39
N PHE A 97 3.82 -3.25 -8.91
CA PHE A 97 3.75 -2.01 -9.69
C PHE A 97 2.85 -2.19 -10.92
N LYS A 98 3.04 -3.30 -11.67
CA LYS A 98 2.18 -3.64 -12.81
C LYS A 98 0.70 -3.84 -12.42
N GLN A 99 0.43 -4.35 -11.22
CA GLN A 99 -0.95 -4.51 -10.71
C GLN A 99 -1.64 -3.17 -10.40
N HIS A 100 -0.87 -2.11 -10.20
CA HIS A 100 -1.34 -0.76 -9.89
C HIS A 100 -1.09 0.22 -11.05
N ASP A 101 -1.05 -0.29 -12.29
CA ASP A 101 -0.90 0.49 -13.53
C ASP A 101 0.40 1.33 -13.63
N ILE A 102 1.40 1.05 -12.79
CA ILE A 102 2.74 1.66 -12.87
C ILE A 102 3.54 0.92 -13.94
N GLN A 103 4.05 1.64 -14.94
CA GLN A 103 4.88 1.03 -15.98
C GLN A 103 6.28 0.78 -15.44
N VAL A 104 6.72 -0.47 -15.49
CA VAL A 104 8.07 -0.87 -15.08
C VAL A 104 8.79 -1.60 -16.19
N ILE A 105 10.09 -1.36 -16.27
CA ILE A 105 10.97 -2.18 -17.10
C ILE A 105 10.96 -3.62 -16.56
N ASP A 106 11.07 -4.58 -17.47
CA ASP A 106 11.00 -5.99 -17.11
C ASP A 106 12.16 -6.37 -16.16
N SER A 107 11.82 -6.89 -14.99
CA SER A 107 12.77 -7.28 -13.96
C SER A 107 13.78 -8.32 -14.42
N HIS A 108 13.43 -9.20 -15.37
CA HIS A 108 14.38 -10.15 -15.93
C HIS A 108 15.40 -9.48 -16.84
N LYS A 109 15.01 -8.45 -17.62
CA LYS A 109 15.96 -7.68 -18.44
C LYS A 109 16.97 -6.95 -17.58
N VAL A 110 16.51 -6.36 -16.47
CA VAL A 110 17.37 -5.68 -15.49
C VAL A 110 18.32 -6.70 -14.86
N ALA A 111 17.81 -7.84 -14.36
CA ALA A 111 18.64 -8.88 -13.77
C ALA A 111 19.70 -9.43 -14.74
N THR A 112 19.33 -9.73 -15.99
CA THR A 112 20.30 -10.20 -17.01
C THR A 112 21.37 -9.16 -17.29
N TRP A 113 21.02 -7.87 -17.32
CA TRP A 113 22.01 -6.81 -17.51
C TRP A 113 22.98 -6.71 -16.33
N ILE A 114 22.50 -6.81 -15.09
CA ILE A 114 23.34 -6.83 -13.89
C ILE A 114 24.27 -8.05 -13.91
N ASP A 115 23.74 -9.24 -14.24
CA ASP A 115 24.53 -10.47 -14.37
C ASP A 115 25.64 -10.31 -15.45
N ASP A 116 25.31 -9.73 -16.60
CA ASP A 116 26.26 -9.44 -17.68
C ASP A 116 27.30 -8.37 -17.27
N ASN A 117 26.97 -7.50 -16.31
CA ASN A 117 27.84 -6.44 -15.78
C ASN A 117 28.63 -6.87 -14.52
N GLY A 118 28.75 -8.19 -14.28
CA GLY A 118 29.56 -8.72 -13.18
C GLY A 118 28.84 -8.81 -11.84
N GLY A 119 27.51 -8.74 -11.83
CA GLY A 119 26.69 -8.80 -10.62
C GLY A 119 26.54 -7.46 -9.90
N ASP A 120 27.01 -6.37 -10.51
CA ASP A 120 26.91 -5.01 -9.99
C ASP A 120 26.06 -4.17 -10.95
N TRP A 121 25.09 -3.44 -10.40
CA TRP A 121 24.27 -2.50 -11.18
C TRP A 121 24.96 -1.15 -11.38
N GLY A 122 26.09 -0.91 -10.71
CA GLY A 122 26.97 0.23 -10.96
C GLY A 122 26.41 1.54 -10.39
N SER A 123 26.06 2.46 -11.28
CA SER A 123 25.57 3.79 -10.92
C SER A 123 24.21 4.08 -11.57
N PRO A 124 23.42 5.04 -11.01
CA PRO A 124 22.18 5.45 -11.65
C PRO A 124 22.41 5.91 -13.10
N GLU A 125 23.51 6.62 -13.37
CA GLU A 125 23.88 7.09 -14.71
C GLU A 125 24.00 5.93 -15.71
N GLU A 126 24.81 4.91 -15.42
CA GLU A 126 24.98 3.72 -16.28
C GLU A 126 23.66 3.01 -16.56
N LEU A 127 22.79 2.96 -15.54
CA LEU A 127 21.49 2.33 -15.66
C LEU A 127 20.56 3.12 -16.61
N PHE A 128 20.51 4.45 -16.50
CA PHE A 128 19.69 5.27 -17.38
C PHE A 128 20.26 5.35 -18.81
N GLU A 129 21.58 5.25 -18.98
CA GLU A 129 22.21 5.07 -20.30
C GLU A 129 21.78 3.74 -20.95
N LYS A 130 21.72 2.66 -20.16
CA LYS A 130 21.28 1.35 -20.65
C LYS A 130 19.79 1.32 -20.96
N PHE A 131 18.99 1.86 -20.05
CA PHE A 131 17.54 1.86 -20.10
C PHE A 131 17.03 3.27 -20.39
N THR A 132 17.30 3.73 -21.61
CA THR A 132 16.91 5.08 -22.08
C THR A 132 15.42 5.39 -22.00
N ASP A 133 14.58 4.36 -21.86
CA ASP A 133 13.14 4.49 -21.68
C ASP A 133 12.70 4.57 -20.22
N ALA A 134 13.62 4.58 -19.26
CA ALA A 134 13.32 4.77 -17.84
C ALA A 134 13.37 6.25 -17.47
N ASP A 135 12.34 6.73 -16.76
CA ASP A 135 12.28 8.08 -16.20
C ASP A 135 12.70 8.09 -14.72
N PHE A 136 12.46 6.98 -14.01
CA PHE A 136 12.80 6.84 -12.59
C PHE A 136 13.54 5.53 -12.31
N LEU A 137 14.46 5.58 -11.36
CA LEU A 137 15.08 4.41 -10.75
C LEU A 137 14.60 4.32 -9.30
N VAL A 138 13.94 3.22 -8.96
CA VAL A 138 13.55 2.87 -7.60
C VAL A 138 14.59 1.88 -7.07
N LEU A 139 15.44 2.35 -6.17
CA LEU A 139 16.43 1.55 -5.48
C LEU A 139 15.87 1.11 -4.13
N VAL A 140 15.85 -0.20 -3.89
CA VAL A 140 15.40 -0.82 -2.64
C VAL A 140 16.60 -1.47 -1.99
N ASP A 141 17.16 -0.83 -0.98
CA ASP A 141 18.31 -1.32 -0.22
C ASP A 141 17.82 -2.00 1.07
N VAL A 142 18.11 -3.28 1.25
CA VAL A 142 17.72 -4.07 2.41
C VAL A 142 18.91 -4.19 3.36
N HIS A 143 18.83 -3.51 4.50
CA HIS A 143 19.90 -3.47 5.51
C HIS A 143 19.90 -4.70 6.43
N GLU A 144 18.72 -5.15 6.87
CA GLU A 144 18.53 -6.34 7.69
C GLU A 144 17.43 -7.19 7.05
N PHE A 145 17.62 -8.51 7.02
CA PHE A 145 16.58 -9.46 6.63
C PHE A 145 16.70 -10.75 7.43
N SER A 146 15.63 -11.12 8.14
CA SER A 146 15.49 -12.39 8.85
C SER A 146 14.03 -12.85 8.81
N TYR A 147 13.80 -14.15 8.87
CA TYR A 147 12.47 -14.75 9.08
C TYR A 147 12.42 -15.65 10.33
N LEU A 148 13.52 -15.74 11.08
CA LEU A 148 13.58 -16.47 12.35
C LEU A 148 13.50 -15.48 13.51
N GLU A 149 12.71 -15.83 14.52
CA GLU A 149 12.69 -15.03 15.75
C GLU A 149 14.04 -15.18 16.47
N LYS A 150 14.58 -14.04 16.95
CA LYS A 150 15.82 -14.01 17.73
C LYS A 150 15.65 -14.92 18.96
N ASP A 151 16.63 -15.78 19.19
CA ASP A 151 16.66 -16.74 20.31
C ASP A 151 15.56 -17.82 20.32
N SER A 152 14.79 -17.99 19.23
CA SER A 152 13.71 -18.98 19.15
C SER A 152 13.65 -19.66 17.77
N PRO A 153 14.51 -20.66 17.51
CA PRO A 153 14.60 -21.31 16.19
C PRO A 153 13.34 -22.11 15.80
N GLY A 154 12.42 -22.36 16.74
CA GLY A 154 11.11 -22.98 16.46
C GLY A 154 10.03 -21.98 16.05
N LEU A 155 10.35 -20.69 15.95
CA LEU A 155 9.41 -19.61 15.66
C LEU A 155 9.86 -18.81 14.43
N TYR A 156 8.92 -18.62 13.51
CA TYR A 156 9.07 -17.74 12.37
C TYR A 156 8.52 -16.36 12.66
N ARG A 157 9.36 -15.35 12.44
CA ARG A 157 9.00 -13.95 12.37
C ARG A 157 9.96 -13.20 11.46
N GLY A 158 9.40 -12.71 10.37
CA GLY A 158 9.99 -11.75 9.45
C GLY A 158 10.37 -10.46 10.16
N ARG A 159 11.62 -10.04 9.99
CA ARG A 159 12.14 -8.72 10.36
C ARG A 159 13.03 -8.20 9.24
N SER A 160 12.81 -6.96 8.85
CA SER A 160 13.65 -6.31 7.87
C SER A 160 13.68 -4.81 8.08
N GLN A 161 14.81 -4.21 7.73
CA GLN A 161 14.98 -2.78 7.63
C GLN A 161 15.34 -2.47 6.18
N ILE A 162 14.54 -1.65 5.51
CA ILE A 162 14.65 -1.37 4.08
C ILE A 162 14.70 0.13 3.88
N GLU A 163 15.61 0.62 3.05
CA GLU A 163 15.64 1.99 2.55
C GLU A 163 15.22 2.00 1.08
N VAL A 164 14.16 2.73 0.78
CA VAL A 164 13.67 2.92 -0.59
C VAL A 164 14.07 4.31 -1.04
N SER A 165 14.92 4.40 -2.06
CA SER A 165 15.38 5.64 -2.67
C SER A 165 14.92 5.74 -4.12
N VAL A 166 14.67 6.96 -4.61
CA VAL A 166 14.28 7.20 -6.00
C VAL A 166 15.20 8.22 -6.64
N TYR A 167 15.66 7.92 -7.85
CA TYR A 167 16.43 8.81 -8.70
C TYR A 167 15.64 9.12 -9.97
N GLU A 168 15.85 10.30 -10.52
CA GLU A 168 15.18 10.76 -11.74
C GLU A 168 16.17 10.82 -12.91
N ASN A 169 15.70 10.45 -14.09
CA ASN A 169 16.44 10.64 -15.32
C ASN A 169 16.65 12.15 -15.53
N ASN A 170 17.91 12.60 -15.57
CA ASN A 170 18.42 13.99 -15.54
C ASN A 170 18.92 14.52 -14.18
N GLU A 171 18.63 13.85 -13.06
CA GLU A 171 19.16 14.24 -11.73
C GLU A 171 19.68 13.00 -10.98
N PHE A 172 20.81 12.47 -11.45
CA PHE A 172 21.42 11.25 -10.91
C PHE A 172 22.24 11.47 -9.64
N ASP A 173 22.75 12.70 -9.44
CA ASP A 173 23.60 13.07 -8.29
C ASP A 173 22.83 13.12 -6.96
N SER A 174 21.50 13.24 -7.02
CA SER A 174 20.66 13.46 -5.85
C SER A 174 19.42 12.56 -5.89
N ARG A 175 19.12 11.95 -4.75
CA ARG A 175 17.88 11.17 -4.59
C ARG A 175 16.70 12.11 -4.38
N ILE A 176 15.69 12.02 -5.23
CA ILE A 176 14.49 12.86 -5.18
C ILE A 176 13.51 12.42 -4.08
N PHE A 177 13.64 11.17 -3.62
CA PHE A 177 12.83 10.60 -2.55
C PHE A 177 13.65 9.56 -1.79
N SER A 178 13.43 9.48 -0.48
CA SER A 178 13.98 8.44 0.39
C SER A 178 13.00 8.15 1.51
N ASN A 179 12.78 6.87 1.80
CA ASN A 179 11.93 6.44 2.90
C ASN A 179 12.44 5.13 3.50
N THR A 180 12.39 5.00 4.82
CA THR A 180 12.83 3.80 5.54
C THR A 180 11.62 3.01 6.03
N ILE A 181 11.61 1.71 5.76
CA ILE A 181 10.58 0.77 6.17
C ILE A 181 11.18 -0.22 7.18
N ASP A 182 10.68 -0.16 8.42
CA ASP A 182 10.90 -1.19 9.43
C ASP A 182 9.73 -2.19 9.39
N SER A 183 9.99 -3.37 8.84
CA SER A 183 8.96 -4.39 8.65
C SER A 183 9.08 -5.52 9.67
N VAL A 184 7.93 -5.89 10.25
CA VAL A 184 7.79 -7.04 11.13
C VAL A 184 6.56 -7.84 10.72
N TYR A 185 6.72 -9.14 10.49
CA TYR A 185 5.63 -10.03 10.08
C TYR A 185 5.78 -11.44 10.68
N PRO A 186 4.75 -12.03 11.30
CA PRO A 186 3.50 -11.38 11.69
C PRO A 186 3.74 -10.35 12.80
N ARG A 187 2.88 -9.33 12.85
CA ARG A 187 2.98 -8.26 13.87
C ARG A 187 2.62 -8.76 15.26
N GLN A 188 1.55 -9.56 15.38
CA GLN A 188 1.00 -9.96 16.68
C GLN A 188 1.80 -11.08 17.35
N TYR A 189 1.89 -12.25 16.72
CA TYR A 189 2.52 -13.43 17.29
C TYR A 189 3.37 -14.16 16.23
N PRO A 190 4.57 -14.68 16.60
CA PRO A 190 5.36 -15.52 15.71
C PRO A 190 4.60 -16.79 15.31
N GLU A 191 4.89 -17.31 14.11
CA GLU A 191 4.33 -18.60 13.66
C GLU A 191 5.22 -19.76 14.10
N MET A 192 4.62 -20.86 14.54
CA MET A 192 5.38 -22.06 14.89
C MET A 192 5.89 -22.76 13.62
N ALA A 193 7.16 -23.17 13.62
CA ALA A 193 7.81 -23.81 12.47
C ALA A 193 7.25 -25.20 12.12
N ASP A 194 6.44 -25.80 13.00
CA ASP A 194 5.73 -27.06 12.75
C ASP A 194 4.46 -26.88 11.89
N ARG A 195 3.88 -25.67 11.85
CA ARG A 195 2.64 -25.36 11.13
C ARG A 195 2.86 -24.98 9.68
N ILE A 196 4.01 -24.39 9.37
CA ILE A 196 4.34 -23.88 8.04
C ILE A 196 5.78 -24.21 7.70
N SER A 197 6.05 -24.57 6.44
CA SER A 197 7.43 -24.70 5.97
C SER A 197 8.13 -23.35 5.91
N LYS A 198 9.42 -23.32 6.19
CA LYS A 198 10.32 -22.16 5.99
C LYS A 198 10.09 -21.42 4.67
N HIS A 199 10.03 -22.14 3.56
CA HIS A 199 9.84 -21.58 2.23
C HIS A 199 8.47 -20.88 2.07
N ALA A 200 7.40 -21.51 2.56
CA ALA A 200 6.06 -20.90 2.52
C ALA A 200 5.98 -19.64 3.39
N PHE A 201 6.64 -19.62 4.56
CA PHE A 201 6.72 -18.43 5.40
C PHE A 201 7.52 -17.31 4.71
N ARG A 202 8.70 -17.62 4.16
CA ARG A 202 9.52 -16.68 3.39
C ARG A 202 8.70 -16.03 2.28
N LYS A 203 8.00 -16.83 1.46
CA LYS A 203 7.17 -16.31 0.37
C LYS A 203 6.10 -15.33 0.87
N ARG A 204 5.42 -15.66 1.98
CA ARG A 204 4.45 -14.74 2.60
C ARG A 204 5.11 -13.44 3.05
N TYR A 205 6.30 -13.55 3.63
CA TYR A 205 6.99 -12.38 4.12
C TYR A 205 7.49 -11.46 2.98
N VAL A 206 8.08 -12.03 1.92
CA VAL A 206 8.48 -11.26 0.73
C VAL A 206 7.26 -10.61 0.06
N ASP A 207 6.12 -11.31 -0.02
CA ASP A 207 4.88 -10.74 -0.52
C ASP A 207 4.40 -9.54 0.33
N GLN A 208 4.52 -9.64 1.67
CA GLN A 208 4.25 -8.52 2.57
C GLN A 208 5.22 -7.34 2.39
N LEU A 209 6.52 -7.60 2.22
CA LEU A 209 7.52 -6.56 1.97
C LEU A 209 7.27 -5.83 0.65
N SER A 210 7.05 -6.59 -0.43
CA SER A 210 6.72 -6.01 -1.74
C SER A 210 5.46 -5.14 -1.68
N THR A 211 4.47 -5.53 -0.86
CA THR A 211 3.28 -4.72 -0.59
C THR A 211 3.62 -3.40 0.07
N GLN A 212 4.43 -3.43 1.13
CA GLN A 212 4.82 -2.23 1.88
C GLN A 212 5.64 -1.26 1.02
N ILE A 213 6.59 -1.78 0.23
CA ILE A 213 7.38 -0.99 -0.71
C ILE A 213 6.48 -0.35 -1.77
N ALA A 214 5.59 -1.14 -2.38
CA ALA A 214 4.77 -0.64 -3.49
C ALA A 214 3.77 0.43 -3.04
N ARG A 215 3.26 0.38 -1.80
CA ARG A 215 2.37 1.41 -1.24
C ARG A 215 3.00 2.79 -1.13
N LEU A 216 4.33 2.91 -1.22
CA LEU A 216 4.98 4.22 -1.31
C LEU A 216 4.68 4.94 -2.64
N PHE A 217 4.25 4.20 -3.66
CA PHE A 217 4.13 4.68 -5.05
C PHE A 217 2.70 4.68 -5.60
N TYR A 218 1.71 4.19 -4.85
CA TYR A 218 0.31 4.24 -5.25
C TYR A 218 -0.64 4.56 -4.08
N GLU A 219 -1.78 5.17 -4.41
CA GLU A 219 -2.83 5.43 -3.44
C GLU A 219 -3.50 4.13 -2.97
N HIS A 220 -3.57 3.93 -1.66
CA HIS A 220 -4.15 2.72 -1.07
C HIS A 220 -5.19 3.05 0.00
N ARG A 221 -6.00 2.05 0.37
CA ARG A 221 -7.00 2.23 1.44
C ARG A 221 -6.34 2.11 2.81
N PRO A 222 -6.78 2.88 3.82
CA PRO A 222 -6.27 2.74 5.18
C PRO A 222 -6.38 1.32 5.74
N GLU A 223 -7.44 0.60 5.38
CA GLU A 223 -7.69 -0.79 5.79
C GLU A 223 -6.53 -1.73 5.41
N GLU A 224 -5.87 -1.47 4.28
CA GLU A 224 -4.78 -2.31 3.77
C GLU A 224 -3.50 -2.14 4.62
N THR A 225 -3.35 -1.04 5.36
CA THR A 225 -2.16 -0.73 6.18
C THR A 225 -2.10 -1.52 7.49
N PHE A 226 -3.23 -2.06 7.95
CA PHE A 226 -3.38 -2.66 9.28
C PHE A 226 -3.17 -4.19 9.35
N ASP A 227 -2.70 -4.82 8.27
CA ASP A 227 -2.35 -6.25 8.28
C ASP A 227 -1.08 -6.56 9.11
#